data_AF-A0A5J4VM74-F1
#
_entry.id   AF-A0A5J4VM74-F1
#
_cell.length_a   1.000
_cell.length_b   1.000
_cell.length_c   1.000
_cell.angle_alpha   90.00
_cell.angle_beta   90.00
_cell.angle_gamma   90.00
#
_symmetry.space_group_name_H-M   'P 1'
#
loop_
_entity.id
_entity.type
_entity.pdbx_description
1 polymer ?
#
loop_
_entity_poly.entity_id
_entity_poly.type
_entity_poly.pdbx_seq_one_letter_code
_entity_poly.pdbx_strand_id
1 'polypeptide(L)'
;MHTEEVEFVGSIGKMSEDKKSIASSQSSSSAAALNVIRFNAFDEEPRLGQLFYIFEACVIAFQNMAVSFRRLNWPLPSNILELINDVFRYVGFSIVWSNEMLLVLVTIVLGVITVILMVGVVICTILNEKGSSAVPILAKIINIAVVMLSGIFYTPCVSVFIGSTQCYTVTSDPLSIPTIGCGTTMRHLMLVIGLIFLIVLVPFTLLIRLFIFSHNHKKEGIFTLQTGAFFTLLLIGSTLMQIIGLILRTQKLLIAILGTIIYGITVLYTLLLQPYFHPLGNTIWSSLITIVFICYFIGIPVAILDTSQIWDFQFLQDG
;
A
#
# COMPACT_ATOMS: atom_id res chain seq x y z
N MET A 1 -3.59 63.58 50.07
CA MET A 1 -3.61 65.02 49.77
C MET A 1 -2.97 65.16 48.40
N HIS A 2 -3.65 65.86 47.48
CA HIS A 2 -3.41 65.94 46.03
C HIS A 2 -3.92 64.76 45.18
N THR A 3 -4.69 64.94 44.11
CA THR A 3 -5.58 66.03 43.65
C THR A 3 -6.44 65.39 42.56
N GLU A 4 -7.75 65.67 42.54
CA GLU A 4 -8.56 65.62 41.32
C GLU A 4 -8.10 66.73 40.36
N GLU A 5 -8.25 66.51 39.04
CA GLU A 5 -8.39 67.48 37.94
C GLU A 5 -8.29 66.66 36.62
N VAL A 6 -9.10 66.74 35.55
CA VAL A 6 -10.12 67.69 35.08
C VAL A 6 -11.14 66.96 34.17
N GLU A 7 -12.35 67.53 34.17
CA GLU A 7 -13.56 67.30 33.36
C GLU A 7 -13.42 67.24 31.83
N PHE A 8 -14.21 66.33 31.25
CA PHE A 8 -15.37 66.59 30.36
C PHE A 8 -15.47 67.95 29.64
N VAL A 9 -15.40 67.97 28.28
CA VAL A 9 -16.29 68.75 27.40
C VAL A 9 -16.34 68.05 26.02
N GLY A 10 -17.54 67.68 25.59
CA GLY A 10 -17.81 67.12 24.26
C GLY A 10 -17.99 68.19 23.19
N SER A 11 -17.86 67.79 21.93
CA SER A 11 -18.60 68.45 20.85
C SER A 11 -18.88 67.49 19.70
N ILE A 12 -20.06 67.68 19.14
CA ILE A 12 -20.84 66.79 18.30
C ILE A 12 -20.35 66.84 16.84
N GLY A 13 -20.07 65.67 16.27
CA GLY A 13 -19.96 65.46 14.83
C GLY A 13 -20.66 64.16 14.46
N LYS A 14 -21.89 64.24 13.93
CA LYS A 14 -22.61 63.11 13.32
C LYS A 14 -21.82 62.64 12.09
N MET A 15 -21.55 61.33 11.96
CA MET A 15 -22.24 60.38 11.05
C MET A 15 -21.39 59.12 10.82
N SER A 16 -22.04 57.96 10.95
CA SER A 16 -21.76 56.68 10.28
C SER A 16 -20.98 55.58 11.02
N GLU A 17 -21.68 54.45 11.17
CA GLU A 17 -21.21 53.06 11.33
C GLU A 17 -20.87 52.51 12.73
N ASP A 18 -21.95 52.27 13.49
CA ASP A 18 -22.09 51.10 14.36
C ASP A 18 -21.88 49.80 13.58
N LYS A 19 -20.76 49.08 13.79
CA LYS A 19 -20.70 47.60 13.75
C LYS A 19 -19.56 47.04 14.61
N LYS A 20 -19.70 47.13 15.94
CA LYS A 20 -19.03 46.18 16.84
C LYS A 20 -19.87 44.90 16.86
N SER A 21 -19.67 44.03 15.88
CA SER A 21 -20.36 42.73 15.82
C SER A 21 -19.79 41.81 16.89
N ILE A 22 -20.59 41.61 17.94
CA ILE A 22 -20.53 40.47 18.85
C ILE A 22 -20.76 39.22 17.99
N ALA A 23 -19.69 38.49 17.66
CA ALA A 23 -19.81 37.18 17.02
C ALA A 23 -20.24 36.17 18.09
N SER A 24 -21.56 36.06 18.24
CA SER A 24 -22.19 34.91 18.87
C SER A 24 -21.86 33.66 18.05
N SER A 25 -21.34 32.64 18.73
CA SER A 25 -21.08 31.31 18.20
C SER A 25 -22.41 30.60 17.93
N GLN A 26 -23.00 30.89 16.76
CA GLN A 26 -24.00 30.02 16.16
C GLN A 26 -23.32 29.07 15.17
N SER A 27 -23.31 27.80 15.57
CA SER A 27 -23.05 26.63 14.75
C SER A 27 -23.88 26.67 13.45
N SER A 28 -23.29 27.16 12.37
CA SER A 28 -23.79 26.95 11.02
C SER A 28 -23.02 25.78 10.40
N SER A 29 -23.64 24.61 10.46
CA SER A 29 -23.23 23.36 9.82
C SER A 29 -23.38 23.41 8.29
N SER A 30 -23.03 24.52 7.65
CA SER A 30 -23.38 24.79 6.25
C SER A 30 -22.49 25.86 5.64
N ALA A 31 -21.18 25.79 5.87
CA ALA A 31 -20.19 26.57 5.13
C ALA A 31 -19.32 25.60 4.32
N ALA A 32 -19.80 25.29 3.12
CA ALA A 32 -19.07 24.84 1.93
C ALA A 32 -17.65 24.28 2.18
N ALA A 33 -17.56 23.16 2.89
CA ALA A 33 -16.45 22.26 2.68
C ALA A 33 -16.64 21.69 1.28
N LEU A 34 -15.67 21.91 0.40
CA LEU A 34 -15.51 21.13 -0.82
C LEU A 34 -15.83 19.68 -0.44
N ASN A 35 -16.92 19.12 -0.99
CA ASN A 35 -17.52 17.86 -0.56
C ASN A 35 -16.66 16.70 -1.08
N VAL A 36 -15.38 16.71 -0.72
CA VAL A 36 -14.42 15.62 -0.95
C VAL A 36 -15.00 14.43 -0.20
N ILE A 37 -15.32 13.38 -0.95
CA ILE A 37 -15.78 12.12 -0.40
C ILE A 37 -14.78 11.71 0.68
N ARG A 38 -15.22 11.74 1.95
CA ARG A 38 -14.40 11.28 3.06
C ARG A 38 -14.38 9.77 3.00
N PHE A 39 -13.37 9.25 2.35
CA PHE A 39 -13.12 7.82 2.28
C PHE A 39 -12.45 7.33 3.57
N ASN A 40 -13.10 7.52 4.72
CA ASN A 40 -12.75 6.83 5.95
C ASN A 40 -13.83 5.80 6.24
N ALA A 41 -13.53 4.53 5.97
CA ALA A 41 -14.48 3.44 6.14
C ALA A 41 -14.95 3.25 7.60
N PHE A 42 -14.19 3.76 8.58
CA PHE A 42 -14.33 3.47 10.00
C PHE A 42 -14.48 4.72 10.89
N ASP A 43 -14.93 5.86 10.35
CA ASP A 43 -15.15 7.09 11.15
C ASP A 43 -16.11 6.88 12.34
N GLU A 44 -16.96 5.85 12.30
CA GLU A 44 -17.94 5.51 13.35
C GLU A 44 -17.34 4.66 14.49
N GLU A 45 -16.25 3.92 14.27
CA GLU A 45 -15.62 3.05 15.27
C GLU A 45 -14.08 3.18 15.27
N PRO A 46 -13.53 4.15 16.03
CA PRO A 46 -12.11 4.51 15.93
C PRO A 46 -11.16 3.37 16.34
N ARG A 47 -11.58 2.47 17.23
CA ARG A 47 -10.77 1.30 17.65
C ARG A 47 -10.68 0.24 16.55
N LEU A 48 -11.80 -0.07 15.88
CA LEU A 48 -11.82 -1.06 14.81
C LEU A 48 -11.01 -0.59 13.60
N GLY A 49 -11.12 0.70 13.25
CA GLY A 49 -10.31 1.30 12.20
C GLY A 49 -8.80 1.19 12.47
N GLN A 50 -8.34 1.48 13.69
CA GLN A 50 -6.93 1.36 14.04
C GLN A 50 -6.41 -0.09 13.95
N LEU A 51 -7.19 -1.06 14.42
CA LEU A 51 -6.83 -2.49 14.29
C LEU A 51 -6.74 -2.92 12.83
N PHE A 52 -7.67 -2.47 11.99
CA PHE A 52 -7.64 -2.74 10.56
C PHE A 52 -6.37 -2.20 9.90
N TYR A 53 -5.96 -0.96 10.21
CA TYR A 53 -4.74 -0.38 9.64
C TYR A 53 -3.45 -1.09 10.11
N ILE A 54 -3.40 -1.56 11.37
CA ILE A 54 -2.28 -2.40 11.84
C ILE A 54 -2.24 -3.71 11.04
N PHE A 55 -3.39 -4.38 10.91
CA PHE A 55 -3.50 -5.62 10.16
C PHE A 55 -3.09 -5.44 8.71
N GLU A 56 -3.59 -4.40 8.04
CA GLU A 56 -3.21 -4.03 6.68
C GLU A 56 -1.69 -3.81 6.56
N ALA A 57 -1.08 -3.05 7.48
CA ALA A 57 0.35 -2.80 7.47
C ALA A 57 1.17 -4.09 7.61
N CYS A 58 0.77 -4.99 8.52
CA CYS A 58 1.41 -6.29 8.70
C CYS A 58 1.31 -7.14 7.43
N VAL A 59 0.14 -7.20 6.80
CA VAL A 59 -0.07 -7.97 5.56
C VAL A 59 0.77 -7.40 4.43
N ILE A 60 0.81 -6.08 4.25
CA ILE A 60 1.64 -5.42 3.23
C ILE A 60 3.12 -5.71 3.47
N ALA A 61 3.60 -5.60 4.70
CA ALA A 61 4.98 -5.92 5.03
C ALA A 61 5.30 -7.38 4.70
N PHE A 62 4.44 -8.32 5.11
CA PHE A 62 4.58 -9.74 4.82
C PHE A 62 4.60 -10.03 3.30
N GLN A 63 3.70 -9.42 2.53
CA GLN A 63 3.68 -9.55 1.07
C GLN A 63 4.97 -9.03 0.41
N ASN A 64 5.58 -7.98 0.96
CA ASN A 64 6.83 -7.41 0.45
C ASN A 64 8.08 -8.25 0.78
N MET A 65 8.01 -9.12 1.79
CA MET A 65 9.04 -10.13 2.07
C MET A 65 9.04 -11.29 1.06
N ALA A 66 7.89 -11.55 0.41
CA ALA A 66 7.69 -12.73 -0.42
C ALA A 66 8.70 -12.86 -1.58
N VAL A 67 9.15 -11.77 -2.19
CA VAL A 67 10.17 -11.84 -3.27
C VAL A 67 11.53 -12.25 -2.71
N SER A 68 11.91 -11.77 -1.52
CA SER A 68 13.15 -12.17 -0.86
C SER A 68 13.16 -13.69 -0.60
N PHE A 69 12.13 -14.22 0.05
CA PHE A 69 12.08 -15.66 0.36
C PHE A 69 12.04 -16.56 -0.88
N ARG A 70 11.31 -16.15 -1.92
CA ARG A 70 11.19 -16.94 -3.16
C ARG A 70 12.46 -16.92 -4.03
N ARG A 71 13.33 -15.92 -3.89
CA ARG A 71 14.43 -15.68 -4.84
C ARG A 71 15.84 -15.73 -4.24
N LEU A 72 15.99 -15.46 -2.95
CA LEU A 72 17.31 -15.26 -2.33
C LEU A 72 17.89 -16.51 -1.66
N ASN A 73 17.30 -17.69 -1.85
CA ASN A 73 17.77 -18.99 -1.32
C ASN A 73 18.24 -18.89 0.14
N TRP A 74 17.33 -18.52 1.04
CA TRP A 74 17.64 -18.34 2.44
C TRP A 74 18.38 -19.56 3.03
N PRO A 75 19.33 -19.36 3.96
CA PRO A 75 20.14 -20.41 4.55
C PRO A 75 19.34 -21.16 5.61
N LEU A 76 18.22 -21.75 5.19
CA LEU A 76 17.32 -22.55 6.00
C LEU A 76 17.27 -23.98 5.44
N PRO A 77 17.00 -24.97 6.30
CA PRO A 77 16.72 -26.33 5.86
C PRO A 77 15.63 -26.35 4.77
N SER A 78 15.81 -27.18 3.75
CA SER A 78 14.97 -27.20 2.54
C SER A 78 13.48 -27.39 2.84
N ASN A 79 13.14 -28.26 3.79
CA ASN A 79 11.78 -28.49 4.28
C ASN A 79 11.13 -27.23 4.89
N ILE A 80 11.88 -26.48 5.70
CA ILE A 80 11.40 -25.24 6.32
C ILE A 80 11.25 -24.14 5.27
N LEU A 81 12.23 -24.03 4.38
CA LEU A 81 12.22 -23.04 3.30
C LEU A 81 11.05 -23.25 2.34
N GLU A 82 10.73 -24.50 2.01
CA GLU A 82 9.58 -24.85 1.17
C GLU A 82 8.25 -24.46 1.84
N LEU A 83 8.07 -24.81 3.12
CA LEU A 83 6.88 -24.43 3.89
C LEU A 83 6.68 -22.90 3.93
N ILE A 84 7.74 -22.15 4.22
CA ILE A 84 7.70 -20.69 4.27
C ILE A 84 7.39 -20.12 2.88
N ASN A 85 8.00 -20.66 1.83
CA ASN A 85 7.74 -20.25 0.46
C ASN A 85 6.30 -20.50 0.04
N ASP A 86 5.69 -21.60 0.46
CA ASP A 86 4.28 -21.88 0.17
C ASP A 86 3.36 -20.88 0.86
N VAL A 87 3.60 -20.53 2.12
CA VAL A 87 2.85 -19.46 2.80
C VAL A 87 2.95 -18.13 2.03
N PHE A 88 4.16 -17.74 1.61
CA PHE A 88 4.33 -16.53 0.79
C PHE A 88 3.68 -16.64 -0.59
N ARG A 89 3.62 -17.84 -1.18
CA ARG A 89 2.91 -18.08 -2.45
C ARG A 89 1.41 -17.86 -2.32
N TYR A 90 0.81 -18.30 -1.22
CA TYR A 90 -0.60 -18.07 -0.93
C TYR A 90 -0.90 -16.61 -0.61
N VAL A 91 -0.10 -15.95 0.24
CA VAL A 91 -0.38 -14.56 0.64
C VAL A 91 -0.12 -13.57 -0.51
N GLY A 92 0.87 -13.84 -1.36
CA GLY A 92 1.19 -13.02 -2.54
C GLY A 92 0.48 -13.47 -3.83
N PHE A 93 -0.44 -14.42 -3.77
CA PHE A 93 -1.16 -15.02 -4.91
C PHE A 93 -0.26 -15.56 -6.04
N SER A 94 1.02 -15.81 -5.75
CA SER A 94 1.93 -16.38 -6.74
C SER A 94 1.77 -17.90 -6.91
N ILE A 95 0.98 -18.55 -6.04
CA ILE A 95 0.52 -19.93 -6.26
C ILE A 95 -0.23 -20.08 -7.58
N VAL A 96 -0.87 -19.00 -8.04
CA VAL A 96 -1.59 -18.91 -9.30
C VAL A 96 -0.64 -19.18 -10.49
N TRP A 97 0.65 -18.98 -10.31
CA TRP A 97 1.66 -19.29 -11.32
C TRP A 97 1.96 -20.79 -11.45
N SER A 98 1.31 -21.68 -10.69
CA SER A 98 1.50 -23.13 -10.84
C SER A 98 0.61 -23.75 -11.91
N ASN A 99 -0.46 -23.08 -12.33
CA ASN A 99 -1.48 -23.65 -13.20
C ASN A 99 -2.03 -22.59 -14.16
N GLU A 100 -2.00 -22.89 -15.47
CA GLU A 100 -2.49 -22.00 -16.53
C GLU A 100 -3.94 -21.58 -16.35
N MET A 101 -4.83 -22.54 -16.09
CA MET A 101 -6.26 -22.28 -15.91
C MET A 101 -6.52 -21.42 -14.68
N LEU A 102 -5.76 -21.66 -13.61
CA LEU A 102 -5.84 -20.85 -12.39
C LEU A 102 -5.38 -19.41 -12.65
N LEU A 103 -4.28 -19.23 -13.39
CA LEU A 103 -3.79 -17.90 -13.80
C LEU A 103 -4.82 -17.15 -14.64
N VAL A 104 -5.44 -17.82 -15.60
CA VAL A 104 -6.48 -17.22 -16.43
C VAL A 104 -7.68 -16.79 -15.61
N LEU A 105 -8.21 -17.71 -14.80
CA LEU A 105 -9.39 -17.47 -13.98
C LEU A 105 -9.17 -16.30 -13.01
N VAL A 106 -8.08 -16.32 -12.26
CA VAL A 106 -7.81 -15.30 -11.22
C VAL A 106 -7.50 -13.94 -11.87
N THR A 107 -6.81 -13.90 -13.01
CA THR A 107 -6.58 -12.65 -13.75
C THR A 107 -7.90 -12.00 -14.17
N ILE A 108 -8.84 -12.78 -14.71
CA ILE A 108 -10.16 -12.27 -15.13
C ILE A 108 -10.96 -11.81 -13.90
N VAL A 109 -11.01 -12.61 -12.83
CA VAL A 109 -11.77 -12.27 -11.62
C VAL A 109 -11.25 -10.98 -10.98
N LEU A 110 -9.93 -10.86 -10.76
CA LEU A 110 -9.35 -9.66 -10.16
C LEU A 110 -9.43 -8.44 -11.08
N GLY A 111 -9.29 -8.63 -12.40
CA GLY A 111 -9.47 -7.58 -13.39
C GLY A 111 -10.90 -7.02 -13.40
N VAL A 112 -11.90 -7.89 -13.43
CA VAL A 112 -13.33 -7.50 -13.37
C VAL A 112 -13.66 -6.79 -12.07
N ILE A 113 -13.20 -7.30 -10.92
CA ILE A 113 -13.37 -6.65 -9.62
C ILE A 113 -12.77 -5.24 -9.63
N THR A 114 -11.57 -5.07 -10.19
CA THR A 114 -10.91 -3.75 -10.30
C THR A 114 -11.75 -2.77 -11.11
N VAL A 115 -12.30 -3.21 -12.25
CA VAL A 115 -13.17 -2.37 -13.10
C VAL A 115 -14.48 -2.02 -12.40
N ILE A 116 -15.13 -2.99 -11.75
CA ILE A 116 -16.37 -2.75 -10.98
C ILE A 116 -16.12 -1.72 -9.88
N LEU A 117 -15.00 -1.81 -9.17
CA LEU A 117 -14.66 -0.86 -8.11
C LEU A 117 -14.37 0.54 -8.65
N MET A 118 -13.66 0.64 -9.77
CA MET A 118 -13.41 1.92 -10.44
C MET A 118 -14.71 2.60 -10.87
N VAL A 119 -15.60 1.85 -11.54
CA VAL A 119 -16.94 2.34 -11.94
C VAL A 119 -17.76 2.71 -10.70
N GLY A 120 -17.71 1.90 -9.65
CA GLY A 120 -18.37 2.16 -8.38
C GLY A 120 -17.95 3.48 -7.75
N VAL A 121 -16.65 3.77 -7.70
CA VAL A 121 -16.12 5.07 -7.21
C VAL A 121 -16.68 6.22 -8.04
N VAL A 122 -16.67 6.12 -9.37
CA VAL A 122 -17.21 7.17 -10.26
C VAL A 122 -18.70 7.41 -10.00
N ILE A 123 -19.50 6.35 -9.89
CA ILE A 123 -20.93 6.44 -9.58
C ILE A 123 -21.15 7.09 -8.21
N CYS A 124 -20.41 6.68 -7.18
CA CYS A 124 -20.48 7.27 -5.85
C CYS A 124 -20.16 8.77 -5.88
N THR A 125 -19.15 9.19 -6.64
CA THR A 125 -18.81 10.61 -6.80
C THR A 125 -19.95 11.40 -7.43
N ILE A 126 -20.51 10.92 -8.54
CA ILE A 126 -21.62 11.60 -9.23
C ILE A 126 -22.88 11.68 -8.36
N LEU A 127 -23.20 10.60 -7.63
CA LEU A 127 -24.38 10.58 -6.76
C LEU A 127 -24.23 11.49 -5.55
N ASN A 128 -23.00 11.62 -5.02
CA ASN A 128 -22.70 12.53 -3.92
C ASN A 128 -22.84 14.00 -4.35
N GLU A 129 -22.38 14.35 -5.56
CA GLU A 129 -22.60 15.69 -6.12
C GLU A 129 -24.08 16.04 -6.29
N LYS A 130 -24.92 15.06 -6.57
CA LYS A 130 -26.37 15.24 -6.74
C LYS A 130 -27.16 15.24 -5.42
N GLY A 131 -26.51 15.10 -4.26
CA GLY A 131 -27.16 15.16 -2.94
C GLY A 131 -28.11 14.00 -2.64
N SER A 132 -27.94 12.84 -3.28
CA SER A 132 -28.82 11.69 -3.09
C SER A 132 -28.64 11.06 -1.70
N SER A 133 -29.74 10.70 -1.03
CA SER A 133 -29.74 10.11 0.32
C SER A 133 -29.51 8.60 0.35
N ALA A 134 -29.56 7.90 -0.80
CA ALA A 134 -29.19 6.49 -0.93
C ALA A 134 -27.66 6.25 -0.97
N VAL A 135 -26.88 7.34 -0.98
CA VAL A 135 -25.43 7.37 -1.10
C VAL A 135 -24.64 6.78 0.09
N PRO A 136 -25.06 6.87 1.38
CA PRO A 136 -24.13 6.61 2.47
C PRO A 136 -23.76 5.12 2.61
N ILE A 137 -24.71 4.19 2.42
CA ILE A 137 -24.43 2.75 2.55
C ILE A 137 -23.60 2.25 1.36
N LEU A 138 -24.01 2.59 0.14
CA LEU A 138 -23.30 2.18 -1.07
C LEU A 138 -21.87 2.74 -1.11
N ALA A 139 -21.70 4.02 -0.75
CA ALA A 139 -20.38 4.65 -0.65
C ALA A 139 -19.51 3.99 0.41
N LYS A 140 -20.07 3.60 1.57
CA LYS A 140 -19.32 2.89 2.62
C LYS A 140 -18.79 1.54 2.15
N ILE A 141 -19.62 0.74 1.46
CA ILE A 141 -19.21 -0.57 0.92
C ILE A 141 -18.11 -0.41 -0.13
N ILE A 142 -18.32 0.49 -1.10
CA ILE A 142 -17.33 0.73 -2.16
C ILE A 142 -16.03 1.24 -1.57
N ASN A 143 -16.08 2.14 -0.59
CA ASN A 143 -14.90 2.64 0.10
C ASN A 143 -14.10 1.52 0.78
N ILE A 144 -14.76 0.65 1.57
CA ILE A 144 -14.09 -0.50 2.21
C ILE A 144 -13.40 -1.37 1.15
N ALA A 145 -14.12 -1.70 0.08
CA ALA A 145 -13.61 -2.58 -0.96
C ALA A 145 -12.43 -1.93 -1.73
N VAL A 146 -12.45 -0.61 -1.95
CA VAL A 146 -11.35 0.14 -2.56
C VAL A 146 -10.14 0.22 -1.62
N VAL A 147 -10.34 0.41 -0.32
CA VAL A 147 -9.26 0.37 0.68
C VAL A 147 -8.62 -1.02 0.73
N MET A 148 -9.42 -2.09 0.72
CA MET A 148 -8.92 -3.47 0.66
C MET A 148 -8.17 -3.75 -0.64
N LEU A 149 -8.67 -3.30 -1.80
CA LEU A 149 -8.01 -3.47 -3.09
C LEU A 149 -6.68 -2.72 -3.16
N SER A 150 -6.66 -1.47 -2.71
CA SER A 150 -5.47 -0.60 -2.73
C SER A 150 -4.42 -0.93 -1.67
N GLY A 151 -4.76 -1.76 -0.69
CA GLY A 151 -3.88 -2.18 0.40
C GLY A 151 -3.58 -3.67 0.29
N ILE A 152 -4.37 -4.47 1.02
CA ILE A 152 -4.20 -5.93 1.17
C ILE A 152 -4.11 -6.67 -0.17
N PHE A 153 -4.95 -6.32 -1.15
CA PHE A 153 -4.99 -7.05 -2.43
C PHE A 153 -4.13 -6.42 -3.53
N TYR A 154 -3.48 -5.30 -3.28
CA TYR A 154 -2.70 -4.61 -4.31
C TYR A 154 -1.54 -5.47 -4.82
N THR A 155 -0.63 -5.87 -3.92
CA THR A 155 0.53 -6.70 -4.28
C THR A 155 0.13 -8.07 -4.86
N PRO A 156 -0.89 -8.77 -4.32
CA PRO A 156 -1.47 -9.95 -4.96
C PRO A 156 -1.96 -9.71 -6.40
N CYS A 157 -2.70 -8.63 -6.66
CA CYS A 157 -3.17 -8.29 -8.01
C CYS A 157 -1.99 -8.04 -8.95
N VAL A 158 -0.99 -7.25 -8.53
CA VAL A 158 0.25 -7.04 -9.31
C VAL A 158 0.92 -8.37 -9.63
N SER A 159 1.08 -9.26 -8.64
CA SER A 159 1.68 -10.59 -8.78
C SER A 159 0.93 -11.47 -9.80
N VAL A 160 -0.41 -11.46 -9.78
CA VAL A 160 -1.23 -12.19 -10.76
C VAL A 160 -1.06 -11.59 -12.17
N PHE A 161 -1.17 -10.28 -12.30
CA PHE A 161 -1.12 -9.60 -13.60
C PHE A 161 0.25 -9.71 -14.29
N ILE A 162 1.34 -9.79 -13.53
CA ILE A 162 2.66 -10.06 -14.11
C ILE A 162 2.91 -11.55 -14.34
N GLY A 163 2.10 -12.47 -13.84
CA GLY A 163 2.39 -13.91 -13.85
C GLY A 163 2.70 -14.50 -15.24
N SER A 164 2.02 -14.02 -16.28
CA SER A 164 2.24 -14.47 -17.67
C SER A 164 3.68 -14.20 -18.17
N THR A 165 4.38 -13.21 -17.60
CA THR A 165 5.75 -12.82 -17.98
C THR A 165 6.81 -13.87 -17.65
N GLN A 166 6.53 -14.84 -16.78
CA GLN A 166 7.48 -15.89 -16.40
C GLN A 166 8.06 -16.70 -17.56
N CYS A 167 7.35 -16.79 -18.68
CA CYS A 167 7.81 -17.54 -19.87
C CYS A 167 8.68 -16.74 -20.83
N TYR A 168 8.78 -15.42 -20.65
CA TYR A 168 9.57 -14.55 -21.54
C TYR A 168 10.91 -14.16 -20.92
N THR A 169 11.14 -14.49 -19.66
CA THR A 169 12.44 -14.33 -19.02
C THR A 169 13.28 -15.57 -19.31
N VAL A 170 14.46 -15.45 -19.92
CA VAL A 170 15.30 -16.59 -20.30
C VAL A 170 16.01 -17.12 -19.06
N THR A 171 15.93 -18.42 -18.76
CA THR A 171 16.72 -19.00 -17.65
C THR A 171 17.27 -20.38 -17.91
N SER A 172 18.56 -20.53 -17.59
CA SER A 172 19.33 -21.76 -17.56
C SER A 172 19.36 -22.43 -16.18
N ASP A 173 18.87 -21.79 -15.11
CA ASP A 173 18.85 -22.33 -13.74
C ASP A 173 17.57 -23.16 -13.49
N PRO A 174 17.68 -24.46 -13.14
CA PRO A 174 16.54 -25.35 -12.91
C PRO A 174 15.56 -24.86 -11.82
N LEU A 175 16.05 -24.13 -10.80
CA LEU A 175 15.20 -23.55 -9.74
C LEU A 175 14.41 -22.32 -10.20
N SER A 176 14.73 -21.81 -11.39
CA SER A 176 14.10 -20.63 -11.97
C SER A 176 13.24 -20.94 -13.19
N ILE A 177 13.12 -22.22 -13.57
CA ILE A 177 12.30 -22.67 -14.71
C ILE A 177 10.84 -22.20 -14.52
N PRO A 178 10.19 -21.69 -15.57
CA PRO A 178 8.78 -21.36 -15.51
C PRO A 178 7.96 -22.57 -15.06
N THR A 179 7.10 -22.39 -14.05
CA THR A 179 6.21 -23.45 -13.52
C THR A 179 5.01 -23.73 -14.42
N ILE A 180 4.96 -23.11 -15.61
CA ILE A 180 3.82 -23.09 -16.52
C ILE A 180 4.32 -23.35 -17.94
N GLY A 181 3.50 -24.01 -18.77
CA GLY A 181 3.79 -24.21 -20.20
C GLY A 181 4.04 -22.89 -20.95
N CYS A 182 5.17 -22.82 -21.65
CA CYS A 182 5.55 -21.69 -22.50
C CYS A 182 5.36 -22.09 -23.97
N GLY A 183 4.37 -21.52 -24.67
CA GLY A 183 4.23 -21.76 -26.12
C GLY A 183 2.86 -21.54 -26.75
N THR A 184 1.81 -21.26 -25.97
CA THR A 184 0.44 -21.13 -26.51
C THR A 184 0.09 -19.69 -26.90
N THR A 185 -0.72 -19.51 -27.95
CA THR A 185 -1.27 -18.21 -28.36
C THR A 185 -2.09 -17.56 -27.24
N MET A 186 -2.81 -18.38 -26.45
CA MET A 186 -3.55 -17.92 -25.27
C MET A 186 -2.68 -17.17 -24.28
N ARG A 187 -1.40 -17.56 -24.13
CA ARG A 187 -0.50 -16.91 -23.19
C ARG A 187 -0.10 -15.50 -23.59
N HIS A 188 0.14 -15.27 -24.88
CA HIS A 188 0.42 -13.93 -25.39
C HIS A 188 -0.77 -12.99 -25.13
N LEU A 189 -1.99 -13.50 -25.37
CA LEU A 189 -3.21 -12.76 -25.07
C LEU A 189 -3.36 -12.45 -23.57
N MET A 190 -3.07 -13.41 -22.70
CA MET A 190 -3.10 -13.21 -21.24
C MET A 190 -2.02 -12.25 -20.74
N LEU A 191 -0.84 -12.23 -21.36
CA LEU A 191 0.18 -11.24 -21.08
C LEU A 191 -0.34 -9.84 -21.39
N VAL A 192 -0.92 -9.63 -22.57
CA VAL A 192 -1.47 -8.34 -22.96
C VAL A 192 -2.59 -7.89 -22.03
N ILE A 193 -3.54 -8.78 -21.71
CA ILE A 193 -4.64 -8.50 -20.77
C ILE A 193 -4.11 -8.16 -19.37
N GLY A 194 -3.17 -8.96 -18.85
CA GLY A 194 -2.57 -8.72 -17.54
C GLY A 194 -1.87 -7.37 -17.47
N LEU A 195 -1.11 -6.99 -18.49
CA LEU A 195 -0.45 -5.69 -18.57
C LEU A 195 -1.44 -4.53 -18.66
N ILE A 196 -2.55 -4.68 -19.39
CA ILE A 196 -3.63 -3.68 -19.43
C ILE A 196 -4.21 -3.49 -18.03
N PHE A 197 -4.55 -4.57 -17.32
CA PHE A 197 -5.06 -4.45 -15.95
C PHE A 197 -4.04 -3.87 -14.98
N LEU A 198 -2.75 -4.14 -15.16
CA LEU A 198 -1.69 -3.50 -14.38
C LEU A 198 -1.64 -1.98 -14.62
N ILE A 199 -1.72 -1.55 -15.89
CA ILE A 199 -1.77 -0.13 -16.28
C ILE A 199 -3.03 0.56 -15.76
N VAL A 200 -4.12 -0.16 -15.53
CA VAL A 200 -5.33 0.39 -14.89
C VAL A 200 -5.19 0.42 -13.36
N LEU A 201 -4.76 -0.69 -12.75
CA LEU A 201 -4.69 -0.85 -11.30
C LEU A 201 -3.69 0.11 -10.65
N VAL A 202 -2.49 0.25 -11.21
CA VAL A 202 -1.41 1.05 -10.58
C VAL A 202 -1.81 2.53 -10.50
N PRO A 203 -2.21 3.21 -11.59
CA PRO A 203 -2.66 4.61 -11.52
C PRO A 203 -3.92 4.78 -10.68
N PHE A 204 -4.89 3.87 -10.79
CA PHE A 204 -6.10 3.93 -9.95
C PHE A 204 -5.74 3.90 -8.46
N THR A 205 -4.88 2.97 -8.07
CA THR A 205 -4.44 2.83 -6.68
C THR A 205 -3.63 4.03 -6.21
N LEU A 206 -2.74 4.55 -7.05
CA LEU A 206 -1.96 5.76 -6.79
C LEU A 206 -2.86 6.98 -6.56
N LEU A 207 -3.84 7.21 -7.43
CA LEU A 207 -4.77 8.33 -7.29
C LEU A 207 -5.57 8.22 -5.99
N ILE A 208 -6.11 7.04 -5.69
CA ILE A 208 -6.84 6.83 -4.44
C ILE A 208 -5.92 7.10 -3.24
N ARG A 209 -4.78 6.43 -3.12
CA ARG A 209 -3.90 6.56 -1.94
C ARG A 209 -3.25 7.94 -1.80
N LEU A 210 -3.05 8.67 -2.91
CA LEU A 210 -2.51 10.02 -2.89
C LEU A 210 -3.54 11.08 -2.48
N PHE A 211 -4.84 10.87 -2.68
CA PHE A 211 -5.86 11.91 -2.46
C PHE A 211 -6.84 11.63 -1.31
N ILE A 212 -6.73 10.50 -0.60
CA ILE A 212 -7.73 10.04 0.39
C ILE A 212 -7.66 10.70 1.79
N PHE A 213 -7.06 11.88 1.95
CA PHE A 213 -6.78 12.40 3.30
C PHE A 213 -8.00 12.89 4.06
N SER A 214 -8.17 12.36 5.28
CA SER A 214 -8.83 13.07 6.37
C SER A 214 -7.92 14.24 6.80
N HIS A 215 -8.17 15.44 6.28
CA HIS A 215 -7.43 16.66 6.63
C HIS A 215 -7.78 17.21 8.03
N ASN A 216 -8.22 16.36 8.96
CA ASN A 216 -8.85 16.78 10.21
C ASN A 216 -8.01 16.39 11.43
N HIS A 217 -6.98 17.20 11.69
CA HIS A 217 -6.02 17.13 12.80
C HIS A 217 -6.58 16.93 14.21
N LYS A 218 -7.88 17.21 14.38
CA LYS A 218 -8.55 17.19 15.68
C LYS A 218 -9.32 15.88 15.97
N LYS A 219 -9.44 14.96 15.01
CA LYS A 219 -10.13 13.66 15.18
C LYS A 219 -9.21 12.45 14.95
N GLU A 220 -7.91 12.66 14.98
CA GLU A 220 -6.94 11.76 14.36
C GLU A 220 -6.65 10.49 15.17
N GLY A 221 -6.68 9.35 14.46
CA GLY A 221 -6.14 8.08 14.95
C GLY A 221 -4.63 7.98 14.71
N ILE A 222 -4.01 6.95 15.28
CA ILE A 222 -2.54 6.72 15.22
C ILE A 222 -1.96 6.57 13.79
N PHE A 223 -2.80 6.30 12.78
CA PHE A 223 -2.42 6.17 11.37
C PHE A 223 -2.78 7.38 10.51
N THR A 224 -3.00 8.55 11.12
CA THR A 224 -3.27 9.75 10.31
C THR A 224 -2.00 10.27 9.67
N LEU A 225 -1.99 10.30 8.34
CA LEU A 225 -0.84 10.70 7.53
C LEU A 225 -0.82 12.21 7.32
N GLN A 226 0.37 12.79 7.39
CA GLN A 226 0.65 14.16 6.98
C GLN A 226 0.61 14.30 5.45
N THR A 227 1.13 13.28 4.75
CA THR A 227 1.11 13.18 3.28
C THR A 227 1.01 11.71 2.85
N GLY A 228 0.33 11.45 1.73
CA GLY A 228 0.23 10.09 1.15
C GLY A 228 1.43 9.73 0.29
N ALA A 229 2.44 10.61 0.23
CA ALA A 229 3.69 10.36 -0.47
C ALA A 229 4.39 9.09 0.05
N PHE A 230 4.29 8.80 1.35
CA PHE A 230 4.82 7.57 1.93
C PHE A 230 4.18 6.32 1.32
N PHE A 231 2.85 6.25 1.26
CA PHE A 231 2.14 5.11 0.65
C PHE A 231 2.45 4.98 -0.83
N THR A 232 2.54 6.09 -1.56
CA THR A 232 2.96 6.11 -2.96
C THR A 232 4.36 5.53 -3.15
N LEU A 233 5.31 5.92 -2.32
CA LEU A 233 6.69 5.41 -2.38
C LEU A 233 6.74 3.92 -2.08
N LEU A 234 6.01 3.46 -1.05
CA LEU A 234 5.91 2.05 -0.70
C LEU A 234 5.28 1.23 -1.84
N LEU A 235 4.21 1.76 -2.46
CA LEU A 235 3.50 1.12 -3.56
C LEU A 235 4.39 0.98 -4.81
N ILE A 236 5.10 2.05 -5.17
CA ILE A 236 6.07 2.04 -6.28
C ILE A 236 7.18 1.03 -5.98
N GLY A 237 7.76 1.08 -4.78
CA GLY A 237 8.81 0.15 -4.34
C GLY A 237 8.38 -1.32 -4.40
N SER A 238 7.19 -1.63 -3.86
CA SER A 238 6.60 -2.97 -3.89
C SER A 238 6.43 -3.49 -5.32
N THR A 239 5.86 -2.66 -6.19
CA THR A 239 5.60 -3.00 -7.61
C THR A 239 6.91 -3.25 -8.35
N LEU A 240 7.89 -2.37 -8.18
CA LEU A 240 9.21 -2.52 -8.78
C LEU A 240 9.88 -3.81 -8.32
N MET A 241 9.81 -4.14 -7.03
CA MET A 241 10.43 -5.37 -6.52
C MET A 241 9.77 -6.65 -7.04
N GLN A 242 8.45 -6.67 -7.27
CA GLN A 242 7.79 -7.82 -7.90
C GLN A 242 8.25 -8.01 -9.34
N ILE A 243 8.38 -6.91 -10.12
CA ILE A 243 8.85 -6.94 -11.51
C ILE A 243 10.33 -7.34 -11.57
N ILE A 244 11.19 -6.69 -10.78
CA ILE A 244 12.63 -6.97 -10.69
C ILE A 244 12.87 -8.42 -10.27
N GLY A 245 12.15 -8.90 -9.24
CA GLY A 245 12.26 -10.28 -8.77
C GLY A 245 11.83 -11.34 -9.77
N LEU A 246 11.10 -10.95 -10.82
CA LEU A 246 10.72 -11.82 -11.93
C LEU A 246 11.71 -11.73 -13.09
N ILE A 247 12.13 -10.51 -13.49
CA ILE A 247 13.06 -10.28 -14.59
C ILE A 247 14.46 -10.80 -14.23
N LEU A 248 14.96 -10.45 -13.05
CA LEU A 248 16.32 -10.78 -12.58
C LEU A 248 16.35 -12.09 -11.80
N ARG A 249 15.45 -13.04 -12.07
CA ARG A 249 15.29 -14.27 -11.26
C ARG A 249 16.55 -15.14 -11.11
N THR A 250 17.53 -15.00 -12.00
CA THR A 250 18.85 -15.66 -11.93
C THR A 250 19.91 -14.83 -11.20
N GLN A 251 19.70 -13.52 -11.04
CA GLN A 251 20.66 -12.58 -10.47
C GLN A 251 20.27 -12.22 -9.02
N LYS A 252 20.35 -13.22 -8.15
CA LYS A 252 19.95 -13.14 -6.72
C LYS A 252 20.59 -11.96 -6.00
N LEU A 253 21.89 -11.74 -6.24
CA LEU A 253 22.64 -10.62 -5.65
C LEU A 253 22.04 -9.25 -6.03
N LEU A 254 21.64 -9.05 -7.29
CA LEU A 254 21.04 -7.79 -7.71
C LEU A 254 19.66 -7.59 -7.08
N ILE A 255 18.85 -8.64 -6.97
CA ILE A 255 17.56 -8.58 -6.27
C ILE A 255 17.77 -8.16 -4.81
N ALA A 256 18.75 -8.74 -4.13
CA ALA A 256 19.08 -8.42 -2.74
C ALA A 256 19.52 -6.95 -2.58
N ILE A 257 20.44 -6.47 -3.42
CA ILE A 257 20.94 -5.09 -3.39
C ILE A 257 19.81 -4.09 -3.68
N LEU A 258 19.04 -4.29 -4.75
CA LEU A 258 17.96 -3.39 -5.13
C LEU A 258 16.85 -3.33 -4.08
N GLY A 259 16.45 -4.49 -3.52
CA GLY A 259 15.50 -4.53 -2.42
C GLY A 259 16.00 -3.81 -1.17
N THR A 260 17.28 -4.02 -0.82
CA THR A 260 17.92 -3.32 0.31
C THR A 260 17.88 -1.81 0.11
N ILE A 261 18.18 -1.31 -1.09
CA ILE A 261 18.15 0.13 -1.40
C ILE A 261 16.72 0.68 -1.31
N ILE A 262 15.76 0.03 -1.98
CA ILE A 262 14.35 0.51 -2.04
C ILE A 262 13.74 0.56 -0.64
N TYR A 263 13.84 -0.53 0.12
CA TYR A 263 13.28 -0.56 1.47
C TYR A 263 14.12 0.26 2.45
N GLY A 264 15.43 0.40 2.24
CA GLY A 264 16.29 1.28 3.03
C GLY A 264 15.89 2.76 2.90
N ILE A 265 15.64 3.23 1.67
CA ILE A 265 15.08 4.58 1.43
C ILE A 265 13.72 4.73 2.12
N THR A 266 12.89 3.70 2.08
CA THR A 266 11.56 3.71 2.72
C THR A 266 11.68 3.81 4.25
N VAL A 267 12.61 3.07 4.88
CA VAL A 267 12.91 3.19 6.31
C VAL A 267 13.40 4.60 6.64
N LEU A 268 14.38 5.12 5.89
CA LEU A 268 14.91 6.47 6.09
C LEU A 268 13.81 7.52 5.98
N TYR A 269 12.88 7.37 5.02
CA TYR A 269 11.72 8.25 4.89
C TYR A 269 10.87 8.26 6.17
N THR A 270 10.55 7.08 6.72
CA THR A 270 9.76 6.99 7.97
C THR A 270 10.46 7.61 9.18
N LEU A 271 11.79 7.53 9.24
CA LEU A 271 12.58 8.05 10.35
C LEU A 271 12.82 9.56 10.26
N LEU A 272 13.12 10.08 9.07
CA LEU A 272 13.53 11.47 8.86
C LEU A 272 12.36 12.42 8.59
N LEU A 273 11.37 11.98 7.79
CA LEU A 273 10.27 12.82 7.33
C LEU A 273 8.97 12.61 8.13
N GLN A 274 8.91 11.60 8.99
CA GLN A 274 7.79 11.31 9.91
C GLN A 274 6.41 11.44 9.26
N PRO A 275 6.04 10.53 8.34
CA PRO A 275 4.81 10.64 7.54
C PRO A 275 3.52 10.65 8.35
N TYR A 276 3.51 10.18 9.60
CA TYR A 276 2.35 10.18 10.48
C TYR A 276 2.40 11.32 11.49
N PHE A 277 1.25 11.90 11.81
CA PHE A 277 1.13 12.88 12.90
C PHE A 277 1.43 12.26 14.27
N HIS A 278 1.05 10.98 14.47
CA HIS A 278 1.30 10.28 15.72
C HIS A 278 2.61 9.46 15.66
N PRO A 279 3.50 9.58 16.66
CA PRO A 279 4.79 8.87 16.65
C PRO A 279 4.61 7.35 16.62
N LEU A 280 3.58 6.82 17.29
CA LEU A 280 3.29 5.38 17.29
C LEU A 280 3.06 4.82 15.87
N GLY A 281 2.36 5.56 15.00
CA GLY A 281 2.14 5.13 13.61
C GLY A 281 3.43 5.08 12.81
N ASN A 282 4.31 6.08 13.01
CA ASN A 282 5.67 6.09 12.44
C ASN A 282 6.48 4.89 12.93
N THR A 283 6.45 4.59 14.24
CA THR A 283 7.16 3.44 14.82
C THR A 283 6.69 2.13 14.22
N ILE A 284 5.37 1.89 14.14
CA ILE A 284 4.82 0.64 13.59
C ILE A 284 5.28 0.43 12.15
N TRP A 285 5.12 1.44 11.29
CA TRP A 285 5.55 1.34 9.89
C TRP A 285 7.06 1.21 9.73
N SER A 286 7.83 1.98 10.50
CA SER A 286 9.29 1.89 10.46
C SER A 286 9.77 0.50 10.87
N SER A 287 9.21 -0.09 11.94
CA SER A 287 9.52 -1.45 12.37
C SER A 287 9.17 -2.47 11.30
N LEU A 288 7.97 -2.41 10.74
CA LEU A 288 7.52 -3.35 9.72
C LEU A 288 8.39 -3.31 8.45
N ILE A 289 8.69 -2.11 7.94
CA ILE A 289 9.54 -1.96 6.74
C ILE A 289 10.99 -2.33 7.06
N THR A 290 11.47 -2.12 8.30
CA THR A 290 12.80 -2.58 8.72
C THR A 290 12.92 -4.09 8.65
N ILE A 291 11.86 -4.85 9.02
CA ILE A 291 11.87 -6.32 8.86
C ILE A 291 11.99 -6.68 7.37
N VAL A 292 11.24 -6.02 6.49
CA VAL A 292 11.35 -6.23 5.03
C VAL A 292 12.77 -5.91 4.54
N PHE A 293 13.35 -4.79 4.96
CA PHE A 293 14.72 -4.40 4.64
C PHE A 293 15.73 -5.48 5.05
N ILE A 294 15.63 -5.99 6.29
CA ILE A 294 16.52 -7.04 6.80
C ILE A 294 16.41 -8.30 5.91
N CYS A 295 15.21 -8.65 5.46
CA CYS A 295 15.02 -9.79 4.55
C CYS A 295 15.78 -9.66 3.23
N TYR A 296 15.94 -8.45 2.68
CA TYR A 296 16.75 -8.26 1.47
C TYR A 296 18.24 -8.13 1.80
N PHE A 297 18.57 -7.49 2.93
CA PHE A 297 19.94 -7.32 3.38
C PHE A 297 20.64 -8.66 3.64
N ILE A 298 19.96 -9.60 4.31
CA ILE A 298 20.46 -10.98 4.54
C ILE A 298 20.68 -11.72 3.21
N GLY A 299 19.92 -11.39 2.17
CA GLY A 299 20.11 -11.99 0.84
C GLY A 299 21.47 -11.66 0.20
N ILE A 300 22.14 -10.57 0.61
CA ILE A 300 23.45 -10.18 0.09
C ILE A 300 24.54 -11.20 0.48
N PRO A 301 24.81 -11.46 1.78
CA PRO A 301 25.80 -12.46 2.17
C PRO A 301 25.42 -13.86 1.68
N VAL A 302 24.13 -14.20 1.67
CA VAL A 302 23.64 -15.50 1.18
C VAL A 302 23.96 -15.73 -0.30
N ALA A 303 23.81 -14.69 -1.13
CA ALA A 303 24.15 -14.76 -2.55
C ALA A 303 25.66 -14.81 -2.81
N ILE A 304 26.50 -14.33 -1.87
CA ILE A 304 27.97 -14.32 -2.00
C ILE A 304 28.60 -15.61 -1.47
N LEU A 305 28.09 -16.15 -0.35
CA LEU A 305 28.75 -17.20 0.42
C LEU A 305 28.40 -18.64 -0.01
N ASP A 306 27.66 -18.83 -1.10
CA ASP A 306 27.12 -20.13 -1.55
C ASP A 306 26.67 -21.04 -0.39
N THR A 307 25.67 -20.56 0.35
CA THR A 307 25.19 -21.22 1.57
C THR A 307 24.54 -22.59 1.36
N SER A 308 24.41 -23.04 0.11
CA SER A 308 23.90 -24.38 -0.25
C SER A 308 24.74 -25.51 0.35
N GLN A 309 26.05 -25.28 0.57
CA GLN A 309 26.95 -26.27 1.14
C GLN A 309 26.95 -26.32 2.68
N ILE A 310 26.40 -25.31 3.36
CA ILE A 310 26.54 -25.19 4.83
C ILE A 310 25.77 -26.30 5.55
N TRP A 311 24.62 -26.70 5.03
CA TRP A 311 23.75 -27.70 5.67
C TRP A 311 24.05 -29.13 5.22
N ASP A 312 24.62 -29.33 4.02
CA ASP A 312 25.11 -30.64 3.56
C ASP A 312 26.29 -31.12 4.41
N PHE A 313 27.15 -30.19 4.87
CA PHE A 313 28.25 -30.50 5.79
C PHE A 313 27.77 -30.97 7.18
N GLN A 314 26.64 -30.46 7.66
CA GLN A 314 26.11 -30.81 8.98
C GLN A 314 25.48 -32.21 8.99
N PHE A 315 24.81 -32.59 7.89
CA PHE A 315 24.29 -33.95 7.71
C PHE A 315 25.38 -35.02 7.59
N LEU A 316 26.55 -34.67 7.06
CA LEU A 316 27.72 -35.57 6.99
C LEU A 316 28.48 -35.68 8.32
N GLN A 317 28.22 -34.79 9.27
CA GLN A 317 28.83 -34.82 10.60
C GLN A 317 27.99 -35.59 11.63
N ASP A 318 26.68 -35.67 11.40
CA ASP A 318 25.70 -36.32 12.29
C ASP A 318 25.26 -37.73 11.83
N GLY A 319 25.90 -38.29 10.77
CA GLY A 319 25.68 -39.65 10.26
C GLY A 319 26.92 -40.54 10.35
#